data_AF-A0A6P0WTR7-F1
#
_entry.id   AF-A0A6P0WTR7-F1
#
_cell.length_a   1.000
_cell.length_b   1.000
_cell.length_c   1.000
_cell.angle_alpha   90.00
_cell.angle_beta   90.00
_cell.angle_gamma   90.00
#
_symmetry.space_group_name_H-M   'P 1'
#
loop_
_entity.id
_entity.type
_entity.pdbx_description
1 polymer ?
#
loop_
_entity_poly.entity_id
_entity_poly.type
_entity_poly.pdbx_seq_one_letter_code
_entity_poly.pdbx_strand_id
1 'polypeptide(L)'
;MSLTPEQNIKAFIRLIKHQPSVLLDKNRVDLEQQIDESSGDIASLSDTISTWCKKYPGIRKALSQTRKSLFGSTPGKQKGQAETNPKPTVEEYKTLIKDQIRESFPETTNEQKPSDTNK
;
A
#
# COMPACT_ATOMS: atom_id res chain seq x y z
N MET A 1 6.23 -1.86 20.98
CA MET A 1 5.30 -2.87 20.45
C MET A 1 5.71 -3.21 19.02
N SER A 2 5.83 -4.51 18.71
CA SER A 2 6.02 -4.98 17.34
C SER A 2 4.66 -5.02 16.65
N LEU A 3 4.58 -4.56 15.39
CA LEU A 3 3.35 -4.62 14.60
C LEU A 3 3.09 -6.05 14.13
N THR A 4 1.82 -6.43 14.00
CA THR A 4 1.47 -7.68 13.31
C THR A 4 1.70 -7.56 11.80
N PRO A 5 1.88 -8.67 11.08
CA PRO A 5 1.95 -8.67 9.62
C PRO A 5 0.78 -7.92 8.95
N GLU A 6 -0.46 -8.12 9.42
CA GLU A 6 -1.63 -7.42 8.86
C GLU A 6 -1.55 -5.92 9.10
N GLN A 7 -1.13 -5.48 10.30
CA GLN A 7 -0.98 -4.06 10.62
C GLN A 7 0.09 -3.41 9.73
N ASN A 8 1.17 -4.13 9.45
CA ASN A 8 2.19 -3.67 8.55
C ASN A 8 1.66 -3.46 7.12
N ILE A 9 0.97 -4.47 6.57
CA ILE A 9 0.38 -4.40 5.24
C ILE A 9 -0.65 -3.26 5.16
N LYS A 10 -1.52 -3.12 6.16
CA LYS A 10 -2.48 -2.00 6.24
C LYS A 10 -1.81 -0.63 6.28
N ALA A 11 -0.71 -0.49 7.03
CA ALA A 11 0.07 0.76 7.03
C ALA A 11 0.67 1.06 5.66
N PHE A 12 1.12 0.02 4.95
CA PHE A 12 1.70 0.16 3.62
C PHE A 12 0.65 0.57 2.58
N ILE A 13 -0.53 -0.06 2.56
CA ILE A 13 -1.66 0.35 1.70
C ILE A 13 -2.01 1.82 1.97
N ARG A 14 -2.10 2.21 3.25
CA ARG A 14 -2.37 3.60 3.64
C ARG A 14 -1.28 4.57 3.17
N LEU A 15 -0.02 4.14 3.18
CA LEU A 15 1.09 4.95 2.66
C LEU A 15 0.92 5.23 1.17
N ILE A 16 0.63 4.20 0.36
CA ILE A 16 0.42 4.36 -1.08
C ILE A 16 -0.75 5.33 -1.33
N LYS A 17 -1.86 5.13 -0.62
CA LYS A 17 -3.07 5.96 -0.74
C LYS A 17 -2.85 7.44 -0.44
N HIS A 18 -2.15 7.75 0.67
CA HIS A 18 -2.08 9.12 1.18
C HIS A 18 -0.78 9.84 0.86
N GLN A 19 0.28 9.11 0.52
CA GLN A 19 1.58 9.68 0.15
C GLN A 19 2.11 9.02 -1.11
N PRO A 20 1.36 9.02 -2.22
CA PRO A 20 1.78 8.36 -3.45
C PRO A 20 3.10 8.92 -3.99
N SER A 21 3.40 10.19 -3.76
CA SER A 21 4.67 10.81 -4.15
C SER A 21 5.93 10.14 -3.60
N VAL A 22 5.84 9.29 -2.57
CA VAL A 22 7.00 8.51 -2.09
C VAL A 22 7.35 7.33 -3.01
N LEU A 23 6.41 6.89 -3.85
CA LEU A 23 6.63 5.87 -4.88
C LEU A 23 6.89 6.55 -6.23
N LEU A 24 8.06 6.25 -6.80
CA LEU A 24 8.42 6.61 -8.18
C LEU A 24 8.02 5.49 -9.14
N ASP A 25 7.82 5.79 -10.43
CA ASP A 25 7.38 4.79 -11.43
C ASP A 25 8.24 3.53 -11.46
N LYS A 26 9.57 3.68 -11.39
CA LYS A 26 10.51 2.56 -11.35
C LYS A 26 10.32 1.66 -10.12
N ASN A 27 9.89 2.24 -9.00
CA ASN A 27 9.66 1.52 -7.77
C ASN A 27 8.30 0.80 -7.81
N ARG A 28 7.33 1.27 -8.59
CA ARG A 28 6.01 0.61 -8.74
C ARG A 28 6.14 -0.75 -9.39
N VAL A 29 6.86 -0.82 -10.52
CA VAL A 29 7.07 -2.07 -11.27
C VAL A 29 7.82 -3.09 -10.41
N ASP A 30 8.89 -2.66 -9.72
CA ASP A 30 9.62 -3.53 -8.78
C ASP A 30 8.72 -3.99 -7.63
N LEU A 31 7.87 -3.10 -7.09
CA LEU A 31 6.92 -3.46 -6.02
C LEU A 31 5.91 -4.51 -6.50
N GLU A 32 5.26 -4.31 -7.65
CA GLU A 32 4.28 -5.25 -8.19
C GLU A 32 4.88 -6.64 -8.38
N GLN A 33 6.10 -6.70 -8.96
CA GLN A 33 6.82 -7.96 -9.13
C GLN A 33 7.10 -8.65 -7.79
N GLN A 34 7.56 -7.92 -6.78
CA GLN A 34 7.80 -8.49 -5.45
C GLN A 34 6.52 -9.00 -4.78
N ILE A 35 5.38 -8.34 -4.99
CA ILE A 35 4.08 -8.78 -4.47
C ILE A 35 3.65 -10.09 -5.15
N ASP A 36 3.86 -10.22 -6.46
CA ASP A 36 3.57 -11.45 -7.20
C ASP A 36 4.46 -12.63 -6.82
N GLU A 37 5.75 -12.36 -6.56
CA GLU A 37 6.72 -13.36 -6.12
C GLU A 37 6.56 -13.76 -4.64
N SER A 38 5.79 -13.00 -3.85
CA SER A 38 5.58 -13.32 -2.44
C SER A 38 4.73 -14.58 -2.24
N SER A 39 5.14 -15.44 -1.30
CA SER A 39 4.41 -16.67 -0.98
C SER A 39 2.99 -16.39 -0.51
N GLY A 40 2.12 -17.40 -0.62
CA GLY A 40 0.69 -17.33 -0.32
C GLY A 40 0.34 -17.21 1.17
N ASP A 41 1.13 -16.49 1.97
CA ASP A 41 0.83 -16.25 3.38
C ASP A 41 1.09 -14.78 3.77
N ILE A 42 0.35 -14.31 4.77
CA ILE A 42 0.35 -12.90 5.20
C ILE A 42 1.70 -12.49 5.81
N ALA A 43 2.36 -13.40 6.52
CA ALA A 43 3.63 -13.09 7.18
C ALA A 43 4.72 -12.84 6.14
N SER A 44 4.80 -13.69 5.11
CA SER A 44 5.73 -13.54 4.01
C SER A 44 5.44 -12.31 3.16
N LEU A 45 4.17 -12.01 2.84
CA LEU A 45 3.82 -10.76 2.16
C LEU A 45 4.29 -9.52 2.94
N SER A 46 4.07 -9.51 4.26
CA SER A 46 4.53 -8.43 5.14
C SER A 46 6.07 -8.33 5.19
N ASP A 47 6.77 -9.46 5.19
CA ASP A 47 8.24 -9.47 5.19
C ASP A 47 8.79 -9.02 3.84
N THR A 48 8.20 -9.46 2.72
CA THR A 48 8.51 -8.99 1.37
C THR A 48 8.40 -7.48 1.28
N ILE A 49 7.28 -6.89 1.73
CA ILE A 49 7.10 -5.42 1.78
C ILE A 49 8.18 -4.77 2.64
N SER A 50 8.46 -5.33 3.81
CA SER A 50 9.45 -4.78 4.73
C SER A 50 10.87 -4.83 4.16
N THR A 51 11.22 -5.91 3.49
CA THR A 51 12.52 -6.13 2.84
C THR A 51 12.65 -5.26 1.60
N TRP A 52 11.60 -5.14 0.80
CA TRP A 52 11.53 -4.22 -0.32
C TRP A 52 11.74 -2.76 0.14
N CYS A 53 11.05 -2.33 1.19
CA CYS A 53 11.23 -0.99 1.76
C CYS A 53 12.68 -0.72 2.20
N LYS A 54 13.47 -1.74 2.59
CA LYS A 54 14.90 -1.54 2.93
C LYS A 54 15.72 -1.05 1.74
N LYS A 55 15.33 -1.40 0.49
CA LYS A 55 15.97 -0.90 -0.75
C LYS A 55 15.73 0.60 -0.96
N TYR A 56 14.64 1.15 -0.39
CA TYR A 56 14.20 2.53 -0.59
C TYR A 56 14.08 3.29 0.74
N PRO A 57 15.15 3.94 1.23
CA PRO A 57 15.17 4.60 2.54
C PRO A 57 14.05 5.62 2.75
N GLY A 58 13.67 6.37 1.70
CA GLY A 58 12.56 7.33 1.75
C GLY A 58 11.22 6.66 2.03
N ILE A 59 10.92 5.56 1.33
CA ILE A 59 9.70 4.77 1.50
C ILE A 59 9.69 4.12 2.89
N ARG A 60 10.82 3.56 3.33
CA ARG A 60 10.95 3.00 4.69
C ARG A 60 10.66 4.02 5.78
N LYS A 61 11.17 5.24 5.64
CA LYS A 61 10.93 6.32 6.59
C LYS A 61 9.46 6.72 6.60
N ALA A 62 8.85 6.90 5.43
CA ALA A 62 7.44 7.24 5.29
C ALA A 62 6.55 6.14 5.88
N LEU A 63 6.84 4.86 5.60
CA LEU A 63 6.14 3.72 6.18
C LEU A 63 6.26 3.71 7.72
N SER A 64 7.44 3.99 8.26
CA SER A 64 7.63 4.10 9.71
C SER A 64 6.75 5.21 10.32
N GLN A 65 6.65 6.36 9.66
CA GLN A 65 5.78 7.46 10.10
C GLN A 65 4.30 7.08 10.02
N THR A 66 3.87 6.42 8.95
CA THR A 66 2.49 5.92 8.79
C THR A 66 2.15 4.90 9.87
N ARG A 67 3.05 3.94 10.13
CA ARG A 67 2.93 2.96 11.23
C ARG A 67 2.76 3.64 12.60
N LYS A 68 3.58 4.66 12.89
CA LYS A 68 3.47 5.45 14.13
C LYS A 68 2.15 6.23 14.20
N SER A 69 1.71 6.83 13.10
CA SER A 69 0.43 7.56 13.05
C SER A 69 -0.78 6.64 13.29
N LEU A 70 -0.74 5.42 12.74
CA LEU A 70 -1.82 4.44 12.85
C LEU A 70 -1.87 3.71 14.19
N PHE A 71 -0.71 3.31 14.71
CA PHE A 71 -0.60 2.35 15.81
C PHE A 71 0.26 2.85 16.97
N GLY A 72 0.95 3.98 16.80
CA GLY A 72 1.75 4.64 17.82
C GLY A 72 0.87 5.47 18.75
N SER A 73 0.00 4.81 19.50
CA SER A 73 -0.65 5.26 20.75
C SER A 73 -0.61 6.76 21.06
N THR A 74 -1.71 7.47 20.80
CA THR A 74 -2.19 8.49 21.76
C THR A 74 -3.03 7.77 22.82
N PRO A 75 -2.76 7.94 24.13
CA PRO A 75 -3.60 7.39 25.18
C PRO A 75 -4.92 8.18 25.19
N GLY A 76 -5.98 7.58 24.64
CA GLY A 76 -7.31 8.17 24.55
C GLY A 76 -7.87 8.05 23.14
N LYS A 77 -8.95 7.28 23.01
CA LYS A 77 -9.68 6.96 21.77
C LYS A 77 -9.17 5.74 20.99
N GLN A 78 -9.04 4.60 21.66
CA GLN A 78 -9.50 3.36 21.01
C GLN A 78 -11.03 3.29 21.14
N LYS A 79 -11.74 3.98 20.25
CA LYS A 79 -13.13 3.61 19.93
C LYS A 79 -13.04 2.57 18.82
N GLY A 80 -12.63 1.36 19.20
CA GLY A 80 -12.60 0.23 18.28
C GLY A 80 -14.02 -0.18 17.96
N GLN A 81 -14.54 0.24 16.80
CA GLN A 81 -15.45 -0.66 16.10
C GLN A 81 -14.59 -1.85 15.69
N ALA A 82 -14.73 -2.96 16.40
CA ALA A 82 -14.36 -4.25 15.86
C ALA A 82 -15.31 -4.48 14.67
N GLU A 83 -14.92 -4.00 13.49
CA GLU A 83 -15.58 -4.42 12.26
C GLU A 83 -15.48 -5.93 12.20
N THR A 84 -16.62 -6.59 12.27
CA THR A 84 -16.83 -8.05 12.13
C THR A 84 -16.58 -8.53 10.70
N ASN A 85 -15.84 -7.75 9.90
CA ASN A 85 -15.48 -8.14 8.56
C ASN A 85 -14.44 -9.26 8.63
N PRO A 86 -14.59 -10.33 7.82
CA PRO A 86 -13.58 -11.38 7.74
C PRO A 86 -12.23 -10.73 7.45
N LYS A 87 -11.19 -11.21 8.13
CA LYS A 87 -9.82 -10.77 7.86
C LYS A 87 -9.52 -11.06 6.39
N PRO A 88 -9.03 -10.07 5.62
CA PRO A 88 -8.65 -10.31 4.24
C PRO A 88 -7.61 -11.42 4.15
N THR A 89 -7.79 -12.29 3.16
CA THR A 89 -6.81 -13.26 2.73
C THR A 89 -5.58 -12.56 2.15
N VAL A 90 -4.48 -13.32 2.03
CA VAL A 90 -3.25 -12.82 1.40
C VAL A 90 -3.49 -12.33 -0.03
N GLU A 91 -4.30 -13.04 -0.83
CA GLU A 91 -4.59 -12.68 -2.21
C GLU A 91 -5.43 -11.41 -2.30
N GLU A 92 -6.38 -11.21 -1.37
CA GLU A 92 -7.09 -9.94 -1.24
C GLU A 92 -6.13 -8.80 -0.86
N TYR A 93 -5.16 -9.02 0.03
CA TYR A 93 -4.15 -8.01 0.34
C TYR A 93 -3.27 -7.67 -0.85
N LYS A 94 -2.81 -8.66 -1.61
CA LYS A 94 -2.04 -8.44 -2.84
C LYS A 94 -2.84 -7.60 -3.83
N THR A 95 -4.10 -7.94 -4.03
CA THR A 95 -5.04 -7.22 -4.90
C THR A 95 -5.21 -5.77 -4.44
N LEU A 96 -5.49 -5.55 -3.14
CA LEU A 96 -5.64 -4.21 -2.57
C LEU A 96 -4.38 -3.35 -2.72
N ILE A 97 -3.18 -3.93 -2.62
CA ILE A 97 -1.94 -3.19 -2.85
C ILE A 97 -1.84 -2.75 -4.31
N LYS A 98 -2.09 -3.67 -5.25
CA LYS A 98 -2.04 -3.38 -6.69
C LYS A 98 -3.08 -2.34 -7.11
N ASP A 99 -4.31 -2.51 -6.65
CA ASP A 99 -5.39 -1.55 -6.91
C ASP A 99 -5.03 -0.18 -6.36
N GLN A 100 -4.47 -0.12 -5.14
CA GLN A 100 -4.07 1.15 -4.55
C GLN A 100 -2.93 1.82 -5.33
N ILE A 101 -1.97 1.06 -5.87
CA ILE A 101 -0.94 1.59 -6.77
C ILE A 101 -1.61 2.19 -8.02
N ARG A 102 -2.49 1.43 -8.69
CA ARG A 102 -3.18 1.89 -9.90
C ARG A 102 -4.04 3.13 -9.67
N GLU A 103 -4.78 3.19 -8.57
CA GLU A 103 -5.61 4.36 -8.21
C GLU A 103 -4.76 5.59 -7.86
N SER A 104 -3.63 5.38 -7.19
CA SER A 104 -2.75 6.47 -6.77
C SER A 104 -1.91 7.05 -7.90
N PHE A 105 -1.71 6.29 -8.96
CA PHE A 105 -1.01 6.71 -10.18
C PHE A 105 -1.87 6.30 -11.37
N PRO A 106 -2.98 7.02 -11.63
CA PRO A 106 -3.65 6.83 -12.89
C PRO A 106 -2.60 7.11 -13.97
N GLU A 107 -2.26 6.09 -14.76
CA GLU A 107 -1.57 6.34 -16.02
C GLU A 107 -2.31 7.49 -16.66
N THR A 108 -1.60 8.55 -17.01
CA THR A 108 -2.14 9.57 -17.90
C THR A 108 -2.28 8.90 -19.26
N THR A 109 -3.20 7.94 -19.39
CA THR A 109 -3.80 7.58 -20.65
C THR A 109 -4.43 8.88 -21.10
N ASN A 110 -3.76 9.50 -22.06
CA ASN A 110 -4.31 10.56 -22.88
C ASN A 110 -5.70 10.12 -23.33
N GLU A 111 -6.74 10.55 -22.64
CA GLU A 111 -8.03 10.74 -23.26
C GLU A 111 -7.88 12.01 -24.11
N GLN A 112 -7.14 11.88 -25.22
CA GLN A 112 -7.43 12.68 -26.40
C GLN A 112 -8.86 12.28 -26.78
N LYS A 113 -9.82 13.01 -26.23
CA LYS A 113 -11.13 13.12 -26.84
C LYS A 113 -10.90 13.62 -28.27
N PRO A 114 -11.17 12.86 -29.34
CA PRO A 114 -11.34 13.48 -30.63
C PRO A 114 -12.62 14.31 -30.51
N SER A 115 -12.48 15.61 -30.22
CA SER A 115 -13.53 16.57 -30.50
C SER A 115 -13.50 16.83 -32.01
N ASP A 116 -13.83 15.79 -32.78
CA ASP A 116 -14.41 15.96 -34.09
C ASP A 116 -15.86 16.38 -33.87
N THR A 117 -16.15 17.67 -34.09
CA THR A 117 -17.46 18.03 -34.58
C THR A 117 -17.27 19.09 -35.65
N ASN A 118 -17.65 18.65 -36.84
CA ASN A 118 -17.55 19.30 -38.14
C ASN A 118 -18.12 20.73 -38.17
N LYS A 119 -17.51 21.51 -39.06
CA LYS A 119 -18.03 22.75 -39.64
C LYS A 119 -19.16 22.45 -40.63
#